data_AF-A0A7Y9GK91-F1
#
_entry.id   AF-A0A7Y9GK91-F1
#
_cell.length_a   1.000
_cell.length_b   1.000
_cell.length_c   1.000
_cell.angle_alpha   90.00
_cell.angle_beta   90.00
_cell.angle_gamma   90.00
#
_symmetry.space_group_name_H-M   'P 1'
#
loop_
_entity.id
_entity.type
_entity.pdbx_description
1 polymer ?
#
loop_
_entity_poly.entity_id
_entity_poly.type
_entity_poly.pdbx_seq_one_letter_code
_entity_poly.pdbx_strand_id
1 'polypeptide(L)'
;MAAERAAEELFPGRLLTIRPGWVFGPGNTFPPSTYLAARAARGGEMLVAGDEGAIVQFLDVRDLASWLVLQIEAFATGLHNLAGPVPQATLGDVVGELSRAFGTRVEWVGPEWFIAQPERHTLESLLFWTDQRDDTAETHRAGFLHTMRNDIGRARQAGLVTRPGAETLIDAARWLELELGGVDGQESRSRASLWPRSTEWEHILDVEQSLLSRRGRLRSPR
;
A
#
# COMPACT_ATOMS: atom_id res chain seq x y z
N MET A 1 20.08 10.63 -3.58
CA MET A 1 21.56 10.48 -3.67
C MET A 1 22.32 11.78 -3.90
N ALA A 2 22.08 12.57 -4.97
CA ALA A 2 22.83 13.82 -5.19
C ALA A 2 22.57 14.89 -4.11
N ALA A 3 21.30 15.09 -3.73
CA ALA A 3 20.93 16.03 -2.66
C ALA A 3 21.51 15.64 -1.30
N GLU A 4 21.47 14.35 -0.94
CA GLU A 4 22.03 13.84 0.32
C GLU A 4 23.54 14.06 0.39
N ARG A 5 24.27 13.82 -0.72
CA ARG A 5 25.72 14.08 -0.78
C ARG A 5 26.03 15.57 -0.61
N ALA A 6 25.31 16.43 -1.33
CA ALA A 6 25.50 17.88 -1.23
C ALA A 6 25.22 18.39 0.20
N ALA A 7 24.20 17.85 0.87
CA ALA A 7 23.93 18.18 2.26
C ALA A 7 25.07 17.74 3.18
N GLU A 8 25.57 16.50 3.03
CA GLU A 8 26.65 15.97 3.87
C GLU A 8 27.97 16.75 3.69
N GLU A 9 28.25 17.21 2.46
CA GLU A 9 29.39 18.10 2.18
C GLU A 9 29.30 19.44 2.92
N LEU A 10 28.09 20.00 3.07
CA LEU A 10 27.85 21.26 3.78
C LEU A 10 27.78 21.08 5.31
N PHE A 11 27.33 19.92 5.79
CA PHE A 11 27.10 19.63 7.20
C PHE A 11 27.68 18.27 7.65
N PRO A 12 29.00 18.06 7.56
CA PRO A 12 29.60 16.75 7.80
C PRO A 12 29.31 16.21 9.21
N GLY A 13 28.78 14.98 9.29
CA GLY A 13 28.48 14.30 10.54
C GLY A 13 27.34 14.92 11.37
N ARG A 14 26.62 15.91 10.82
CA ARG A 14 25.55 16.65 11.51
C ARG A 14 24.16 16.38 10.93
N LEU A 15 24.05 15.49 9.94
CA LEU A 15 22.79 15.18 9.29
C LEU A 15 22.18 13.90 9.82
N LEU A 16 20.86 13.94 9.96
CA LEU A 16 20.02 12.76 10.01
C LEU A 16 19.38 12.56 8.63
N THR A 17 19.87 11.60 7.86
CA THR A 17 19.35 11.24 6.54
C THR A 17 18.41 10.06 6.66
N ILE A 18 17.19 10.22 6.15
CA ILE A 18 16.12 9.26 6.35
C ILE A 18 15.57 8.87 4.98
N ARG A 19 15.49 7.56 4.75
CA ARG A 19 15.00 6.96 3.50
C ARG A 19 13.79 6.08 3.81
N PRO A 20 12.59 6.65 3.99
CA PRO A 20 11.40 5.86 4.13
C PRO A 20 11.12 5.11 2.82
N GLY A 21 10.68 3.86 2.93
CA GLY A 21 10.02 3.14 1.85
C GLY A 21 8.63 3.71 1.60
N TRP A 22 7.68 2.84 1.23
CA TRP A 22 6.28 3.24 1.12
C TRP A 22 5.74 3.68 2.49
N VAL A 23 5.03 4.80 2.54
CA VAL A 23 4.42 5.33 3.77
C VAL A 23 2.91 5.36 3.59
N PHE A 24 2.18 4.60 4.40
CA PHE A 24 0.71 4.48 4.36
C PHE A 24 0.09 4.88 5.69
N GLY A 25 -1.23 5.01 5.71
CA GLY A 25 -2.01 5.28 6.93
C GLY A 25 -3.01 6.42 6.75
N PRO A 26 -3.67 6.84 7.84
CA PRO A 26 -4.59 7.97 7.84
C PRO A 26 -4.00 9.22 7.19
N GLY A 27 -4.76 9.88 6.32
CA GLY A 27 -4.31 11.07 5.58
C GLY A 27 -3.42 10.77 4.36
N ASN A 28 -3.08 9.51 4.09
CA ASN A 28 -2.36 9.14 2.88
C ASN A 28 -3.28 9.10 1.65
N THR A 29 -2.75 9.59 0.54
CA THR A 29 -3.49 9.79 -0.72
C THR A 29 -2.83 9.02 -1.86
N PHE A 30 -1.90 8.13 -1.53
CA PHE A 30 -1.26 7.25 -2.49
C PHE A 30 -2.27 6.21 -2.97
N PRO A 31 -2.71 6.28 -4.26
CA PRO A 31 -3.89 5.57 -4.74
C PRO A 31 -3.96 4.08 -4.40
N PRO A 32 -2.87 3.29 -4.50
CA PRO A 32 -2.95 1.85 -4.25
C PRO A 32 -3.29 1.50 -2.79
N SER A 33 -2.68 2.21 -1.83
CA SER A 33 -2.94 1.98 -0.41
C SER A 33 -4.36 2.41 -0.02
N THR A 34 -4.80 3.53 -0.58
CA THR A 34 -6.09 4.12 -0.26
C THR A 34 -7.20 3.32 -0.95
N TYR A 35 -6.98 2.82 -2.18
CA TYR A 35 -7.86 1.87 -2.88
C TYR A 35 -8.07 0.61 -2.06
N LEU A 36 -7.00 -0.09 -1.66
CA LEU A 36 -7.13 -1.36 -0.94
C LEU A 36 -7.88 -1.21 0.38
N ALA A 37 -7.62 -0.12 1.11
CA ALA A 37 -8.32 0.23 2.35
C ALA A 37 -9.81 0.51 2.12
N ALA A 38 -10.14 1.42 1.20
CA ALA A 38 -11.53 1.79 0.90
C ALA A 38 -12.32 0.62 0.31
N ARG A 39 -11.70 -0.12 -0.62
CA ARG A 39 -12.34 -1.26 -1.27
C ARG A 39 -12.63 -2.36 -0.27
N ALA A 40 -11.72 -2.66 0.64
CA ALA A 40 -11.99 -3.61 1.71
C ALA A 40 -13.13 -3.13 2.60
N ALA A 41 -13.16 -1.86 3.00
CA ALA A 41 -14.21 -1.30 3.85
C ALA A 41 -15.60 -1.24 3.19
N ARG A 42 -15.67 -1.10 1.86
CA ARG A 42 -16.93 -1.15 1.09
C ARG A 42 -17.67 -2.48 1.21
N GLY A 43 -16.99 -3.58 1.57
CA GLY A 43 -17.65 -4.89 1.69
C GLY A 43 -17.77 -5.65 0.37
N GLY A 44 -18.49 -6.77 0.40
CA GLY A 44 -18.81 -7.56 -0.79
C GLY A 44 -17.66 -8.48 -1.22
N GLU A 45 -17.40 -8.58 -2.52
CA GLU A 45 -16.33 -9.41 -3.09
C GLU A 45 -15.29 -8.54 -3.79
N MET A 46 -14.04 -8.58 -3.32
CA MET A 46 -12.92 -7.77 -3.78
C MET A 46 -11.92 -8.63 -4.55
N LEU A 47 -11.49 -8.15 -5.72
CA LEU A 47 -10.45 -8.81 -6.51
C LEU A 47 -9.07 -8.36 -6.03
N VAL A 48 -8.18 -9.32 -5.78
CA VAL A 48 -6.77 -9.03 -5.49
C VAL A 48 -5.90 -9.82 -6.48
N ALA A 49 -4.97 -9.13 -7.11
CA ALA A 49 -4.01 -9.73 -8.03
C ALA A 49 -2.64 -9.85 -7.37
N GLY A 50 -1.99 -11.00 -7.56
CA GLY A 50 -0.62 -11.24 -7.11
C GLY A 50 -0.46 -12.47 -6.23
N ASP A 51 0.76 -12.64 -5.73
CA ASP A 51 1.14 -13.75 -4.85
C ASP A 51 0.77 -13.43 -3.39
N GLU A 52 -0.07 -14.28 -2.79
CA GLU A 52 -0.44 -14.19 -1.36
C GLU A 52 0.79 -14.23 -0.44
N GLY A 53 1.84 -14.96 -0.83
CA GLY A 53 3.10 -15.08 -0.09
C GLY A 53 4.08 -13.92 -0.31
N ALA A 54 3.74 -12.93 -1.15
CA ALA A 54 4.60 -11.79 -1.41
C ALA A 54 4.81 -10.98 -0.12
N ILE A 55 6.06 -10.89 0.34
CA ILE A 55 6.43 -9.98 1.42
C ILE A 55 6.13 -8.54 0.99
N VAL A 56 5.44 -7.79 1.83
CA VAL A 56 5.14 -6.36 1.60
C VAL A 56 6.01 -5.48 2.49
N GLN A 57 6.47 -4.35 1.95
CA GLN A 57 7.14 -3.32 2.74
C GLN A 57 6.48 -1.94 2.62
N PHE A 58 5.83 -1.52 3.71
CA PHE A 58 5.33 -0.16 3.91
C PHE A 58 5.35 0.19 5.40
N LEU A 59 5.48 1.47 5.71
CA LEU A 59 5.56 2.01 7.07
C LEU A 59 4.30 2.84 7.36
N ASP A 60 3.76 2.70 8.57
CA ASP A 60 2.69 3.59 9.02
C ASP A 60 3.23 5.02 9.18
N VAL A 61 2.50 6.01 8.68
CA VAL A 61 2.84 7.44 8.79
C VAL A 61 3.03 7.87 10.25
N ARG A 62 2.30 7.25 11.19
CA ARG A 62 2.40 7.55 12.63
C ARG A 62 3.66 6.95 13.24
N ASP A 63 4.09 5.78 12.77
CA ASP A 63 5.35 5.16 13.21
C ASP A 63 6.55 5.95 12.70
N LEU A 64 6.50 6.40 11.43
CA LEU A 64 7.48 7.31 10.87
C LEU A 64 7.57 8.59 11.70
N ALA A 65 6.43 9.24 11.98
CA ALA A 65 6.38 10.46 12.78
C ALA A 65 6.93 10.25 14.20
N SER A 66 6.55 9.15 14.85
CA SER A 66 7.03 8.83 16.21
C SER A 66 8.53 8.61 16.23
N TRP A 67 9.07 7.89 15.24
CA TRP A 67 10.52 7.68 15.15
C TRP A 67 11.28 8.96 14.84
N LEU A 68 10.74 9.83 13.97
CA LEU A 68 11.32 11.15 13.67
C LEU A 68 11.45 12.00 14.94
N VAL A 69 10.39 12.10 15.73
CA VAL A 69 10.40 12.86 16.99
C VAL A 69 11.48 12.30 17.93
N LEU A 70 11.54 10.98 18.09
CA LEU A 70 12.56 10.32 18.92
C LEU A 70 13.99 10.68 18.48
N GLN A 71 14.29 10.66 17.17
CA GLN A 71 15.63 10.98 16.68
C GLN A 71 15.97 12.47 16.83
N ILE A 72 14.98 13.35 16.63
CA ILE A 72 15.15 14.80 16.79
C ILE A 72 15.47 15.13 18.24
N GLU A 73 14.74 14.57 19.19
CA GLU A 73 14.97 14.77 20.63
C GLU A 73 16.34 14.26 21.09
N ALA A 74 16.83 13.18 20.47
CA ALA A 74 18.14 12.61 20.74
C ALA A 74 19.30 13.35 20.04
N PHE A 75 19.01 14.38 19.23
CA PHE A 75 19.99 15.03 18.34
C PHE A 75 20.77 14.01 17.50
N ALA A 76 20.09 12.95 17.06
CA ALA A 76 20.71 11.85 16.34
C ALA A 76 21.19 12.30 14.96
N THR A 77 22.24 11.64 14.47
CA THR A 77 22.78 11.81 13.12
C THR A 77 23.02 10.44 12.50
N GLY A 78 23.25 10.42 11.20
CA GLY A 78 23.49 9.20 10.43
C GLY A 78 22.41 8.93 9.39
N LEU A 79 22.49 7.76 8.77
CA LEU A 79 21.64 7.36 7.67
C LEU A 79 20.81 6.14 8.03
N HIS A 80 19.49 6.26 7.88
CA HIS A 80 18.53 5.21 8.21
C HIS A 80 17.56 4.96 7.05
N ASN A 81 17.48 3.70 6.62
CA ASN A 81 16.34 3.24 5.82
C ASN A 81 15.21 2.85 6.77
N LEU A 82 14.00 3.26 6.45
CA LEU A 82 12.81 2.99 7.26
C LEU A 82 11.78 2.24 6.43
N ALA A 83 11.31 1.13 6.95
CA ALA A 83 10.26 0.32 6.37
C ALA A 83 9.58 -0.49 7.48
N GLY A 84 8.42 -1.04 7.16
CA GLY A 84 7.70 -1.98 8.00
C GLY A 84 6.86 -2.91 7.11
N PRO A 85 5.93 -3.68 7.70
CA PRO A 85 5.79 -3.90 9.14
C PRO A 85 6.90 -4.82 9.69
N VAL A 86 7.07 -4.82 11.02
CA VAL A 86 7.93 -5.74 11.78
C VAL A 86 7.08 -6.46 12.85
N PRO A 87 7.02 -7.80 12.85
CA PRO A 87 7.64 -8.74 11.90
C PRO A 87 7.11 -8.54 10.47
N GLN A 88 7.86 -9.06 9.49
CA GLN A 88 7.47 -8.97 8.08
C GLN A 88 6.10 -9.60 7.87
N ALA A 89 5.27 -8.94 7.06
CA ALA A 89 3.96 -9.44 6.67
C ALA A 89 3.96 -9.78 5.18
N THR A 90 3.12 -10.73 4.80
CA THR A 90 2.78 -11.01 3.40
C THR A 90 1.58 -10.17 2.95
N LEU A 91 1.38 -10.06 1.64
CA LEU A 91 0.17 -9.45 1.08
C LEU A 91 -1.07 -10.23 1.53
N GLY A 92 -0.99 -11.56 1.59
CA GLY A 92 -2.03 -12.44 2.11
C GLY A 92 -2.39 -12.14 3.57
N ASP A 93 -1.39 -11.93 4.44
CA ASP A 93 -1.62 -11.55 5.84
C ASP A 93 -2.42 -10.24 5.94
N VAL A 94 -1.97 -9.22 5.21
CA VAL A 94 -2.61 -7.88 5.22
C VAL A 94 -4.03 -7.93 4.67
N VAL A 95 -4.22 -8.56 3.51
CA VAL A 95 -5.53 -8.68 2.85
C VAL A 95 -6.47 -9.58 3.65
N GLY A 96 -5.97 -10.65 4.27
CA GLY A 96 -6.76 -11.53 5.12
C GLY A 96 -7.27 -10.85 6.39
N GLU A 97 -6.46 -9.98 7.00
CA GLU A 97 -6.90 -9.13 8.12
C GLU A 97 -7.94 -8.11 7.67
N LEU A 98 -7.74 -7.45 6.52
CA LEU A 98 -8.73 -6.53 5.95
C LEU A 98 -10.07 -7.23 5.65
N SER A 99 -10.02 -8.42 5.07
CA SER A 99 -11.18 -9.29 4.82
C SER A 99 -11.96 -9.55 6.10
N ARG A 100 -11.27 -9.91 7.18
CA ARG A 100 -11.89 -10.16 8.49
C ARG A 100 -12.43 -8.89 9.15
N ALA A 101 -11.71 -7.78 9.06
CA ALA A 101 -12.10 -6.51 9.67
C ALA A 101 -13.37 -5.93 9.06
N PHE A 102 -13.56 -6.10 7.74
CA PHE A 102 -14.67 -5.49 7.00
C PHE A 102 -15.71 -6.48 6.46
N GLY A 103 -15.53 -7.78 6.68
CA GLY A 103 -16.43 -8.81 6.17
C GLY A 103 -16.39 -8.97 4.64
N THR A 104 -15.29 -8.57 4.01
CA THR A 104 -15.10 -8.59 2.55
C THR A 104 -14.56 -9.94 2.10
N ARG A 105 -15.22 -10.59 1.14
CA ARG A 105 -14.71 -11.80 0.49
C ARG A 105 -13.61 -11.40 -0.49
N VAL A 106 -12.52 -12.16 -0.52
CA VAL A 106 -11.38 -11.87 -1.40
C VAL A 106 -11.30 -12.96 -2.47
N GLU A 107 -11.27 -12.55 -3.73
CA GLU A 107 -10.96 -13.41 -4.86
C GLU A 107 -9.54 -13.11 -5.34
N TRP A 108 -8.63 -14.04 -5.08
CA TRP A 108 -7.27 -13.98 -5.56
C TRP A 108 -7.17 -14.44 -7.01
N VAL A 109 -6.48 -13.64 -7.82
CA VAL A 109 -6.15 -13.97 -9.20
C VAL A 109 -4.64 -13.94 -9.41
N GLY A 110 -4.16 -14.97 -10.12
CA GLY A 110 -2.74 -15.08 -10.41
C GLY A 110 -2.25 -14.00 -11.39
N PRO A 111 -0.94 -13.69 -11.36
CA PRO A 111 -0.26 -12.77 -12.27
C PRO A 111 -0.64 -12.95 -13.73
N GLU A 112 -0.56 -14.20 -14.20
CA GLU A 112 -0.72 -14.53 -15.62
C GLU A 112 -2.17 -14.30 -16.07
N TRP A 113 -3.14 -14.57 -15.19
CA TRP A 113 -4.54 -14.34 -15.49
C TRP A 113 -4.86 -12.84 -15.54
N PHE A 114 -4.35 -12.05 -14.59
CA PHE A 114 -4.62 -10.62 -14.51
C PHE A 114 -4.02 -9.87 -15.71
N ILE A 115 -2.78 -10.20 -16.10
CA ILE A 115 -2.11 -9.61 -17.28
C ILE A 115 -2.87 -9.90 -18.58
N ALA A 116 -3.51 -11.06 -18.70
CA ALA A 116 -4.29 -11.43 -19.88
C ALA A 116 -5.60 -10.63 -20.03
N GLN A 117 -6.02 -9.85 -19.02
CA GLN A 117 -7.27 -9.09 -19.10
C GLN A 117 -7.06 -7.75 -19.84
N PRO A 118 -7.90 -7.45 -20.85
CA PRO A 118 -7.79 -6.19 -21.58
C PRO A 118 -8.12 -4.95 -20.71
N GLU A 119 -8.99 -5.11 -19.71
CA GLU A 119 -9.39 -4.03 -18.79
C GLU A 119 -8.48 -3.88 -17.56
N ARG A 120 -7.39 -4.66 -17.47
CA ARG A 120 -6.51 -4.67 -16.28
C ARG A 120 -5.93 -3.29 -15.94
N HIS A 121 -5.72 -2.44 -16.94
CA HIS A 121 -5.06 -1.13 -16.77
C HIS A 121 -5.79 -0.19 -15.81
N THR A 122 -7.11 -0.36 -15.63
CA THR A 122 -7.89 0.40 -14.64
C THR A 122 -7.54 0.01 -13.20
N LEU A 123 -7.12 -1.23 -12.96
CA LEU A 123 -6.83 -1.78 -11.63
C LEU A 123 -5.33 -1.99 -11.36
N GLU A 124 -4.53 -2.02 -12.42
CA GLU A 124 -3.10 -2.37 -12.36
C GLU A 124 -2.35 -1.54 -11.33
N SER A 125 -2.38 -0.20 -11.46
CA SER A 125 -1.71 0.67 -10.49
C SER A 125 -2.29 0.53 -9.08
N LEU A 126 -3.62 0.35 -8.96
CA LEU A 126 -4.34 0.29 -7.69
C LEU A 126 -4.09 -1.00 -6.89
N LEU A 127 -3.82 -2.11 -7.58
CA LEU A 127 -3.47 -3.40 -6.99
C LEU A 127 -1.95 -3.56 -6.80
N PHE A 128 -1.21 -2.44 -6.82
CA PHE A 128 0.24 -2.42 -6.76
C PHE A 128 0.92 -3.22 -7.89
N TRP A 129 0.24 -3.42 -9.03
CA TRP A 129 0.74 -4.19 -10.16
C TRP A 129 1.48 -3.32 -11.19
N THR A 130 2.37 -3.96 -11.96
CA THR A 130 3.03 -3.34 -13.12
C THR A 130 3.40 -4.38 -14.18
N ASP A 131 3.06 -4.09 -15.43
CA ASP A 131 3.42 -4.80 -16.67
C ASP A 131 4.63 -4.15 -17.37
N GLN A 132 5.51 -3.47 -16.63
CA GLN A 132 6.76 -2.97 -17.21
C GLN A 132 7.56 -4.17 -17.72
N ARG A 133 7.67 -4.29 -19.05
CA ARG A 133 8.24 -5.45 -19.76
C ARG A 133 9.73 -5.67 -19.49
N ASP A 134 10.39 -4.71 -18.87
CA ASP A 134 11.78 -4.76 -18.45
C ASP A 134 11.96 -5.22 -16.99
N ASP A 135 10.86 -5.41 -16.26
CA ASP A 135 10.89 -5.92 -14.89
C ASP A 135 10.99 -7.44 -14.86
N THR A 136 11.87 -7.97 -14.01
CA THR A 136 12.10 -9.41 -13.87
C THR A 136 10.81 -10.17 -13.52
N ALA A 137 10.76 -11.47 -13.84
CA ALA A 137 9.63 -12.33 -13.52
C ALA A 137 9.24 -12.35 -12.02
N GLU A 138 10.14 -11.96 -11.11
CA GLU A 138 9.83 -11.81 -9.68
C GLU A 138 8.99 -10.56 -9.38
N THR A 139 9.27 -9.43 -10.04
CA THR A 139 8.48 -8.19 -9.92
C THR A 139 7.07 -8.37 -10.45
N HIS A 140 6.92 -9.08 -11.58
CA HIS A 140 5.62 -9.44 -12.15
C HIS A 140 4.81 -10.41 -11.29
N ARG A 141 5.38 -11.06 -10.27
CA ARG A 141 4.61 -11.98 -9.41
C ARG A 141 3.94 -11.27 -8.23
N ALA A 142 4.45 -10.11 -7.85
CA ALA A 142 4.27 -9.62 -6.49
C ALA A 142 4.00 -8.12 -6.36
N GLY A 143 4.03 -7.37 -7.47
CA GLY A 143 3.74 -5.94 -7.47
C GLY A 143 4.79 -5.06 -6.75
N PHE A 144 4.61 -3.74 -6.76
CA PHE A 144 5.55 -2.73 -6.23
C PHE A 144 5.84 -2.86 -4.73
N LEU A 145 4.94 -3.50 -3.96
CA LEU A 145 5.14 -3.70 -2.51
C LEU A 145 6.20 -4.76 -2.20
N HIS A 146 6.53 -5.62 -3.17
CA HIS A 146 7.45 -6.74 -2.99
C HIS A 146 8.88 -6.44 -3.44
N THR A 147 9.06 -5.50 -4.36
CA THR A 147 10.38 -5.19 -4.95
C THR A 147 11.29 -4.40 -4.01
N MET A 148 10.74 -3.85 -2.94
CA MET A 148 11.51 -3.14 -1.92
C MET A 148 11.90 -4.11 -0.81
N ARG A 149 13.20 -4.41 -0.70
CA ARG A 149 13.81 -5.14 0.43
C ARG A 149 14.79 -4.23 1.16
N ASN A 150 14.24 -3.28 1.90
CA ASN A 150 15.02 -2.37 2.72
C ASN A 150 15.50 -3.08 3.98
N ASP A 151 16.82 -3.07 4.20
CA ASP A 151 17.41 -3.37 5.49
C ASP A 151 17.19 -2.19 6.45
N ILE A 152 16.45 -2.47 7.52
CA ILE A 152 16.05 -1.52 8.56
C ILE A 152 16.76 -1.78 9.89
N GLY A 153 17.79 -2.66 9.93
CA GLY A 153 18.46 -3.05 11.16
C GLY A 153 18.97 -1.87 11.97
N ARG A 154 19.54 -0.86 11.31
CA ARG A 154 19.97 0.40 11.95
C ARG A 154 18.82 1.20 12.54
N ALA A 155 17.70 1.31 11.82
CA ALA A 155 16.53 2.01 12.31
C ALA A 155 15.91 1.31 13.53
N ARG A 156 15.86 -0.03 13.52
CA ARG A 156 15.40 -0.84 14.65
C ARG A 156 16.29 -0.69 15.88
N GLN A 157 17.61 -0.72 15.70
CA GLN A 157 18.56 -0.44 16.79
C GLN A 157 18.42 0.99 17.32
N ALA A 158 18.03 1.93 16.47
CA ALA A 158 17.72 3.31 16.81
C ALA A 158 16.27 3.53 17.28
N GLY A 159 15.54 2.48 17.68
CA GLY A 159 14.22 2.60 18.32
C GLY A 159 13.01 2.62 17.39
N LEU A 160 13.14 2.21 16.12
CA LEU A 160 11.98 2.05 15.23
C LEU A 160 11.06 0.94 15.74
N VAL A 161 9.83 1.32 16.10
CA VAL A 161 8.72 0.43 16.42
C VAL A 161 7.67 0.61 15.33
N THR A 162 7.11 -0.51 14.85
CA THR A 162 6.10 -0.50 13.79
C THR A 162 4.83 -1.20 14.22
N ARG A 163 3.67 -0.71 13.79
CA ARG A 163 2.39 -1.41 13.93
C ARG A 163 2.28 -2.57 12.92
N PRO A 164 1.37 -3.53 13.13
CA PRO A 164 1.02 -4.52 12.12
C PRO A 164 0.52 -3.83 10.84
N GLY A 165 0.93 -4.32 9.66
CA GLY A 165 0.61 -3.66 8.39
C GLY A 165 -0.89 -3.54 8.10
N ALA A 166 -1.69 -4.51 8.55
CA ALA A 166 -3.14 -4.45 8.43
C ALA A 166 -3.77 -3.31 9.24
N GLU A 167 -3.25 -3.01 10.43
CA GLU A 167 -3.75 -1.92 11.28
C GLU A 167 -3.64 -0.57 10.57
N THR A 168 -2.54 -0.34 9.84
CA THR A 168 -2.34 0.86 9.02
C THR A 168 -3.44 1.05 7.98
N LEU A 169 -3.82 -0.02 7.25
CA LEU A 169 -4.83 0.08 6.20
C LEU A 169 -6.26 0.11 6.78
N ILE A 170 -6.52 -0.59 7.88
CA ILE A 170 -7.81 -0.53 8.59
C ILE A 170 -8.05 0.90 9.10
N ASP A 171 -7.04 1.52 9.72
CA ASP A 171 -7.16 2.89 10.21
C ASP A 171 -7.22 3.89 9.07
N ALA A 172 -6.54 3.65 7.95
CA ALA A 172 -6.69 4.45 6.74
C ALA A 172 -8.15 4.41 6.23
N ALA A 173 -8.77 3.23 6.19
CA ALA A 173 -10.18 3.10 5.78
C ALA A 173 -11.13 3.84 6.72
N ARG A 174 -10.92 3.72 8.05
CA ARG A 174 -11.70 4.46 9.05
C ARG A 174 -11.55 5.97 8.89
N TRP A 175 -10.33 6.44 8.61
CA TRP A 175 -10.07 7.85 8.35
C TRP A 175 -10.82 8.34 7.10
N LEU A 176 -10.83 7.56 6.01
CA LEU A 176 -11.60 7.89 4.81
C LEU A 176 -13.09 8.02 5.11
N GLU A 177 -13.65 7.08 5.88
CA GLU A 177 -15.05 7.12 6.29
C GLU A 177 -15.37 8.40 7.09
N LEU A 178 -14.54 8.72 8.09
CA LEU A 178 -14.75 9.86 8.98
C LEU A 178 -14.53 11.22 8.30
N GLU A 179 -13.54 11.34 7.42
CA GLU A 179 -13.07 12.63 6.90
C GLU A 179 -13.59 12.95 5.51
N LEU A 180 -14.00 11.92 4.73
CA LEU A 180 -14.52 12.09 3.38
C LEU A 180 -16.02 11.77 3.26
N GLY A 181 -16.68 11.43 4.37
CA GLY A 181 -18.12 11.14 4.41
C GLY A 181 -18.48 9.83 3.70
N GLY A 182 -17.54 8.89 3.66
CA GLY A 182 -17.71 7.59 3.03
C GLY A 182 -16.51 7.16 2.19
N VAL A 183 -16.33 5.84 2.06
CA VAL A 183 -15.31 5.22 1.19
C VAL A 183 -15.54 5.42 -0.32
N ASP A 184 -16.72 5.91 -0.71
CA ASP A 184 -17.11 6.13 -2.12
C ASP A 184 -16.86 7.56 -2.62
N GLY A 185 -16.27 8.44 -1.79
CA GLY A 185 -15.92 9.80 -2.20
C GLY A 185 -17.11 10.70 -2.54
N GLN A 186 -18.29 10.44 -1.94
CA GLN A 186 -19.55 11.07 -2.34
C GLN A 186 -19.62 12.58 -2.07
N GLU A 187 -18.97 13.14 -1.03
CA GLU A 187 -19.31 14.52 -0.62
C GLU A 187 -18.21 15.49 -0.16
N SER A 188 -16.93 15.10 0.01
CA SER A 188 -15.96 16.06 0.55
C SER A 188 -15.39 17.04 -0.49
N ARG A 189 -16.16 18.11 -0.76
CA ARG A 189 -15.83 19.26 -1.63
C ARG A 189 -14.54 20.00 -1.27
N SER A 190 -13.90 19.74 -0.12
CA SER A 190 -12.71 20.46 0.34
C SER A 190 -11.37 19.75 0.06
N ARG A 191 -11.37 18.47 -0.34
CA ARG A 191 -10.16 17.64 -0.52
C ARG A 191 -10.12 16.85 -1.85
N ALA A 192 -10.81 17.36 -2.86
CA ALA A 192 -11.07 16.71 -4.16
C ALA A 192 -9.83 16.26 -4.97
N SER A 193 -8.61 16.59 -4.57
CA SER A 193 -7.37 16.16 -5.24
C SER A 193 -6.76 14.86 -4.69
N LEU A 194 -7.33 14.30 -3.61
CA LEU A 194 -6.70 13.25 -2.80
C LEU A 194 -7.26 11.84 -3.01
N TRP A 195 -8.30 11.70 -3.84
CA TRP A 195 -9.08 10.46 -4.01
C TRP A 195 -9.68 10.40 -5.42
N PRO A 196 -9.86 9.23 -6.05
CA PRO A 196 -10.62 9.14 -7.29
C PRO A 196 -11.98 9.79 -7.09
N ARG A 197 -12.41 10.57 -8.08
CA ARG A 197 -13.77 11.13 -8.06
C ARG A 197 -14.78 9.97 -8.05
N SER A 198 -15.98 10.19 -7.53
CA SER A 198 -17.03 9.16 -7.49
C SER A 198 -17.24 8.45 -8.83
N THR A 199 -17.18 9.18 -9.94
CA THR A 199 -17.27 8.62 -11.30
C THR A 199 -16.08 7.73 -11.69
N GLU A 200 -14.88 8.04 -11.21
CA GLU A 200 -13.69 7.20 -11.41
C GLU A 200 -13.79 5.93 -10.56
N TRP A 201 -14.33 6.05 -9.34
CA TRP A 201 -14.59 4.91 -8.45
C TRP A 201 -15.64 3.94 -9.00
N GLU A 202 -16.77 4.45 -9.50
CA GLU A 202 -17.79 3.64 -10.16
C GLU A 202 -17.21 2.85 -11.35
N HIS A 203 -16.41 3.52 -12.18
CA HIS A 203 -15.74 2.85 -13.30
C HIS A 203 -14.77 1.75 -12.83
N ILE A 204 -14.01 2.01 -11.77
CA ILE A 204 -13.10 1.03 -11.15
C ILE A 204 -13.89 -0.20 -10.66
N LEU A 205 -15.00 0.01 -9.98
CA LEU A 205 -15.86 -1.06 -9.46
C LEU A 205 -16.53 -1.86 -10.58
N ASP A 206 -16.97 -1.21 -11.66
CA ASP A 206 -17.56 -1.88 -12.82
C ASP A 206 -16.53 -2.81 -13.50
N VAL A 207 -15.29 -2.35 -13.63
CA VAL A 207 -14.19 -3.16 -14.16
C VAL A 207 -13.89 -4.34 -13.23
N GLU A 208 -13.77 -4.11 -11.92
CA GLU A 208 -13.56 -5.18 -10.94
C GLU A 208 -14.67 -6.24 -11.01
N GLN A 209 -15.94 -5.82 -11.04
CA GLN A 209 -17.08 -6.71 -11.11
C GLN A 209 -17.12 -7.53 -12.42
N SER A 210 -16.71 -6.92 -13.54
CA SER A 210 -16.55 -7.62 -14.82
C SER A 210 -15.50 -8.73 -14.71
N LEU A 211 -14.37 -8.46 -14.05
CA LEU A 211 -13.30 -9.43 -13.82
C LEU A 211 -13.73 -10.56 -12.88
N LEU A 212 -14.37 -10.24 -11.75
CA LEU A 212 -14.93 -11.22 -10.81
C LEU A 212 -15.94 -12.14 -11.51
N SER A 213 -16.82 -11.57 -12.33
CA SER A 213 -17.82 -12.34 -13.08
C SER A 213 -17.17 -13.30 -14.10
N ARG A 214 -16.08 -12.87 -14.77
CA ARG A 214 -15.30 -13.74 -15.67
C ARG A 214 -14.65 -14.88 -14.89
N ARG A 215 -14.08 -14.58 -13.73
CA ARG A 215 -13.42 -15.56 -12.87
C ARG A 215 -14.40 -16.61 -12.32
N GLY A 216 -15.59 -16.19 -11.88
CA GLY A 216 -16.66 -17.09 -11.43
C GLY A 216 -17.15 -18.05 -12.52
N ARG A 217 -17.25 -17.58 -13.78
CA ARG A 217 -17.61 -18.43 -14.93
C ARG A 217 -16.56 -19.51 -15.23
N LEU A 218 -15.28 -19.27 -14.95
CA LEU A 218 -14.21 -20.26 -15.11
C LEU A 218 -14.20 -21.34 -14.01
N ARG A 219 -14.82 -21.07 -12.85
CA ARG A 219 -14.91 -22.02 -11.73
C ARG A 219 -16.14 -22.94 -11.78
N SER A 220 -17.17 -22.57 -12.53
CA SER A 220 -18.37 -23.40 -12.67
C SER A 220 -18.05 -24.62 -13.54
N PRO A 221 -18.15 -25.87 -13.04
CA PRO A 221 -17.98 -27.05 -13.88
C PRO A 221 -19.04 -27.05 -14.97
N ARG A 222 -18.64 -27.42 -16.19
CA ARG A 222 -19.60 -27.94 -17.18
C ARG A 222 -20.12 -29.30 -16.73
#